data_AF-A0AA51DQZ9-F1
#
_entry.id   AF-A0AA51DQZ9-F1
#
_cell.length_a   1.000
_cell.length_b   1.000
_cell.length_c   1.000
_cell.angle_alpha   90.00
_cell.angle_beta   90.00
_cell.angle_gamma   90.00
#
_symmetry.space_group_name_H-M   'P 1'
#
loop_
_entity.id
_entity.type
_entity.pdbx_description
1 polymer ?
#
loop_
_entity_poly.entity_id
_entity_poly.type
_entity_poly.pdbx_seq_one_letter_code
_entity_poly.pdbx_strand_id
1 'polypeptide(L)'
;MKSRKLTPLGAEIKKCLVDKEMTQKELAKIIGVSPKYIHLILYGERSGKKYIPAILSYLGLDSDIIKDKSKTVDKPGEGEK
;
A
#
# COMPACT_ATOMS: atom_id res chain seq x y z
N MET A 1 12.85 -19.63 -0.29
CA MET A 1 11.71 -18.72 -0.55
C MET A 1 12.11 -17.31 -0.14
N LYS A 2 12.25 -16.35 -1.08
CA LYS A 2 12.54 -14.95 -0.71
C LYS A 2 11.30 -14.38 -0.02
N SER A 3 11.39 -14.15 1.28
CA SER A 3 10.35 -13.46 2.06
C SER A 3 10.19 -12.06 1.48
N ARG A 4 9.10 -11.82 0.75
CA ARG A 4 8.72 -10.47 0.32
C ARG A 4 8.45 -9.66 1.59
N LYS A 5 9.43 -8.83 1.98
CA LYS A 5 9.31 -7.95 3.14
C LYS A 5 8.26 -6.89 2.80
N LEU A 6 7.21 -6.81 3.62
CA LEU A 6 6.28 -5.69 3.53
C LEU A 6 7.03 -4.40 3.87
N THR A 7 6.61 -3.32 3.22
CA THR A 7 7.04 -1.98 3.64
C THR A 7 6.43 -1.66 5.01
N PRO A 8 7.03 -0.74 5.79
CA PRO A 8 6.43 -0.26 7.03
C PRO A 8 4.99 0.23 6.83
N LEU A 9 4.75 0.98 5.73
CA LEU A 9 3.42 1.40 5.32
C LEU A 9 2.50 0.20 5.04
N GLY A 10 3.00 -0.82 4.33
CA GLY A 10 2.20 -2.00 4.02
C GLY A 10 1.82 -2.82 5.25
N ALA A 11 2.68 -2.86 6.27
CA ALA A 11 2.41 -3.51 7.53
C ALA A 11 1.28 -2.78 8.29
N GLU A 12 1.33 -1.46 8.37
CA GLU A 12 0.30 -0.64 9.01
C GLU A 12 -1.04 -0.73 8.28
N ILE A 13 -1.04 -0.64 6.95
CA ILE A 13 -2.27 -0.83 6.17
C ILE A 13 -2.87 -2.21 6.46
N LYS A 14 -2.07 -3.29 6.47
CA LYS A 14 -2.57 -4.62 6.81
C LYS A 14 -3.15 -4.68 8.22
N LYS A 15 -2.51 -4.02 9.18
CA LYS A 15 -3.01 -3.96 10.56
C LYS A 15 -4.38 -3.27 10.62
N CYS A 16 -4.51 -2.09 10.03
CA CYS A 16 -5.79 -1.38 9.97
C CYS A 16 -6.87 -2.14 9.19
N LEU A 17 -6.50 -2.89 8.16
CA LEU A 17 -7.42 -3.76 7.44
C LEU A 17 -7.99 -4.85 8.34
N VAL A 18 -7.15 -5.46 9.18
CA VAL A 18 -7.59 -6.46 10.18
C VAL A 18 -8.47 -5.82 11.24
N ASP A 19 -8.08 -4.65 11.79
CA ASP A 19 -8.88 -3.90 12.77
C ASP A 19 -10.28 -3.52 12.24
N LYS A 20 -10.39 -3.25 10.93
CA LYS A 20 -11.66 -2.88 10.28
C LYS A 20 -12.39 -4.07 9.63
N GLU A 21 -11.91 -5.30 9.83
CA GLU A 21 -12.42 -6.51 9.17
C GLU A 21 -12.58 -6.36 7.64
N MET A 22 -11.70 -5.59 7.02
CA MET A 22 -11.80 -5.20 5.62
C MET A 22 -10.71 -5.86 4.79
N THR A 23 -11.06 -6.29 3.57
CA THR A 23 -10.09 -6.92 2.67
C THR A 23 -9.35 -5.89 1.81
N GLN A 24 -8.15 -6.25 1.31
CA GLN A 24 -7.42 -5.42 0.34
C GLN A 24 -8.24 -5.12 -0.93
N LYS A 25 -9.11 -6.06 -1.33
CA LYS A 25 -9.99 -5.88 -2.49
C LYS A 25 -11.05 -4.82 -2.24
N GLU A 26 -11.62 -4.78 -1.05
CA GLU A 26 -12.60 -3.76 -0.67
C GLU A 26 -11.96 -2.40 -0.55
N LEU A 27 -10.79 -2.30 0.10
CA LEU A 27 -10.01 -1.06 0.10
C LEU A 27 -9.74 -0.57 -1.32
N ALA A 28 -9.33 -1.47 -2.22
CA ALA A 28 -9.10 -1.13 -3.62
C ALA A 28 -10.37 -0.60 -4.30
N LYS A 29 -11.52 -1.24 -4.05
CA LYS A 29 -12.81 -0.81 -4.58
C LYS A 29 -13.24 0.56 -4.06
N ILE A 30 -13.03 0.83 -2.77
CA ILE A 30 -13.34 2.11 -2.12
C ILE A 30 -12.48 3.25 -2.69
N ILE A 31 -11.19 2.99 -2.85
CA ILE A 31 -10.24 3.97 -3.40
C ILE A 31 -10.35 4.08 -4.93
N GLY A 32 -11.07 3.15 -5.58
CA GLY A 32 -11.23 3.12 -7.03
C GLY A 32 -9.98 2.64 -7.79
N VAL A 33 -9.16 1.79 -7.17
CA VAL A 33 -7.95 1.23 -7.76
C VAL A 33 -8.03 -0.28 -7.92
N SER A 34 -7.13 -0.85 -8.73
CA SER A 34 -7.01 -2.29 -8.85
C SER A 34 -6.43 -2.90 -7.55
N PRO A 35 -6.93 -4.06 -7.08
CA PRO A 35 -6.33 -4.78 -5.95
C PRO A 35 -4.85 -5.11 -6.16
N LYS A 36 -4.44 -5.35 -7.42
CA LYS A 36 -3.02 -5.57 -7.79
C LYS A 36 -2.19 -4.33 -7.47
N TYR A 37 -2.74 -3.14 -7.67
CA TYR A 37 -2.07 -1.88 -7.40
C TYR A 37 -1.85 -1.66 -5.90
N ILE A 38 -2.88 -1.95 -5.07
CA ILE A 38 -2.73 -1.94 -3.60
C ILE A 38 -1.62 -2.90 -3.17
N HIS A 39 -1.64 -4.15 -3.67
CA HIS A 39 -0.58 -5.12 -3.38
C HIS A 39 0.81 -4.56 -3.68
N LEU A 40 1.02 -4.01 -4.87
CA LEU A 40 2.31 -3.41 -5.26
C LEU A 40 2.74 -2.26 -4.33
N ILE A 41 1.81 -1.44 -3.84
CA ILE A 41 2.10 -0.39 -2.84
C ILE A 41 2.57 -1.02 -1.52
N LEU A 42 1.87 -2.04 -1.02
CA LEU A 42 2.20 -2.70 0.26
C LEU A 42 3.62 -3.28 0.26
N TYR A 43 4.07 -3.79 -0.90
CA TYR A 43 5.40 -4.36 -1.08
C TYR A 43 6.46 -3.35 -1.56
N GLY A 44 6.09 -2.07 -1.76
CA GLY A 44 7.03 -1.03 -2.18
C GLY A 44 7.47 -1.15 -3.65
N GLU A 45 6.78 -1.95 -4.45
CA GLU A 45 7.02 -2.08 -5.89
C GLU A 45 6.45 -0.90 -6.67
N ARG A 46 5.49 -0.17 -6.07
CA ARG A 46 4.97 1.09 -6.60
C ARG A 46 4.96 2.14 -5.50
N SER A 47 5.43 3.34 -5.86
CA SER A 47 5.44 4.48 -4.94
C SER A 47 4.04 4.89 -4.48
N GLY A 48 3.00 4.64 -5.27
CA GLY A 48 1.61 4.86 -4.84
C GLY A 48 1.25 6.30 -4.47
N LYS A 49 2.11 7.30 -4.71
CA LYS A 49 1.99 8.71 -4.27
C LYS A 49 0.61 9.33 -4.47
N LYS A 50 -0.10 8.96 -5.54
CA LYS A 50 -1.45 9.45 -5.82
C LYS A 50 -2.53 8.86 -4.89
N TYR A 51 -2.40 7.58 -4.52
CA TYR A 51 -3.44 6.82 -3.82
C TYR A 51 -3.10 6.55 -2.35
N ILE A 52 -1.82 6.60 -1.96
CA ILE A 52 -1.39 6.54 -0.55
C ILE A 52 -2.16 7.56 0.31
N PRO A 53 -2.22 8.87 -0.03
CA PRO A 53 -2.95 9.82 0.81
C PRO A 53 -4.45 9.48 0.91
N ALA A 54 -5.06 8.94 -0.15
CA ALA A 54 -6.46 8.50 -0.10
C ALA A 54 -6.65 7.26 0.81
N ILE A 55 -5.73 6.29 0.74
CA ILE A 55 -5.73 5.09 1.59
C ILE A 55 -5.52 5.49 3.05
N LEU A 56 -4.53 6.34 3.33
CA LEU A 56 -4.24 6.86 4.66
C LEU A 56 -5.44 7.63 5.23
N SER A 57 -6.02 8.53 4.43
CA SER A 57 -7.21 9.29 4.82
C SER A 57 -8.39 8.38 5.13
N TYR A 58 -8.62 7.34 4.32
CA TYR A 58 -9.69 6.37 4.56
C TYR A 58 -9.44 5.51 5.81
N LEU A 59 -8.19 5.09 6.03
CA LEU A 59 -7.81 4.29 7.18
C LEU A 59 -7.65 5.11 8.46
N GLY A 60 -7.57 6.44 8.36
CA GLY A 60 -7.28 7.34 9.48
C GLY A 60 -5.82 7.26 9.95
N LEU A 61 -4.90 6.97 9.04
CA LEU A 61 -3.47 6.85 9.33
C LEU A 61 -2.72 8.15 9.02
N ASP A 62 -1.82 8.56 9.90
CA ASP A 62 -0.98 9.75 9.69
C ASP A 62 0.19 9.48 8.74
N SER A 63 0.46 10.44 7.84
CA SER A 63 1.57 10.33 6.87
C SER A 63 2.95 10.32 7.53
N ASP A 64 3.05 10.72 8.81
CA ASP A 64 4.29 10.72 9.59
C ASP A 64 4.90 9.33 9.76
N ILE A 65 4.07 8.27 9.67
CA ILE A 65 4.53 6.88 9.69
C ILE A 65 5.44 6.55 8.48
N ILE A 66 5.35 7.33 7.39
CA ILE A 66 6.11 7.13 6.15
C ILE A 66 7.49 7.81 6.20
N LYS A 67 7.73 8.76 7.12
CA LYS A 67 8.94 9.60 7.13
C LYS A 67 10.26 8.86 7.40
N ASP A 68 10.23 7.63 7.91
CA ASP A 68 11.45 6.98 8.43
C ASP A 68 12.28 6.14 7.43
N LYS A 69 11.74 5.64 6.30
CA LYS A 69 12.49 4.61 5.50
C LYS A 69 12.38 4.69 3.98
N SER A 70 12.48 5.89 3.41
CA SER A 70 12.63 6.09 1.95
C SER A 70 14.02 5.63 1.44
N LYS A 71 14.21 4.33 1.26
CA LYS A 71 15.17 3.76 0.29
C LYS A 71 14.52 2.57 -0.42
N THR A 72 13.75 2.80 -1.48
CA THR A 72 13.44 1.72 -2.44
C THR A 72 13.35 2.27 -3.86
N VAL A 73 14.35 1.85 -4.62
CA VAL A 73 14.56 1.85 -6.07
C VAL A 73 13.28 1.83 -6.89
N ASP A 74 13.08 2.87 -7.70
CA ASP A 74 12.20 2.88 -8.86
C ASP A 74 12.57 1.74 -9.81
N LYS A 75 11.85 0.63 -9.75
CA LYS A 75 11.89 -0.40 -10.79
C LYS A 75 10.73 -0.13 -11.77
N PRO A 76 10.98 -0.01 -13.08
CA PRO A 76 9.91 0.13 -14.05
C PRO A 76 9.13 -1.18 -14.09
N GLY A 77 7.96 -1.19 -13.45
CA GLY A 77 7.06 -2.34 -13.48
C GLY A 77 6.33 -2.39 -14.81
N GLU A 78 6.78 -3.27 -15.70
CA GLU A 78 6.02 -3.82 -16.82
C GLU A 78 4.74 -4.52 -16.33
N GLY A 79 3.66 -4.37 -17.09
CA GLY A 79 2.45 -5.21 -17.06
C GLY A 79 1.32 -4.69 -16.17
N GLU A 80 0.06 -4.59 -16.59
CA GLU A 80 -0.72 -5.10 -17.75
C GLU A 80 -2.00 -4.20 -17.75
N LYS A 81 -2.67 -3.79 -18.83
CA LYS A 81 -2.75 -4.12 -20.25
C LYS A 81 -2.83 -2.83 -21.06
#